data_AF-A0A382DJY4-F1
#
_entry.id   AF-A0A382DJY4-F1
#
_cell.length_a   1.000
_cell.length_b   1.000
_cell.length_c   1.000
_cell.angle_alpha   90.00
_cell.angle_beta   90.00
_cell.angle_gamma   90.00
#
_symmetry.space_group_name_H-M   'P 1'
#
loop_
_entity.id
_entity.type
_entity.pdbx_description
1 polymer ?
#
loop_
_entity_poly.entity_id
_entity_poly.type
_entity_poly.pdbx_seq_one_letter_code
_entity_poly.pdbx_strand_id
1 'polypeptide(L)'
;MSMTLADSTTEMPVRERVAELGQRVLDGGEISRDEAVELARIEDNADIMDLLAWANRIREHFKGNKIHLCSIVNAKAGACSENCSFCAQSAVYQTESPRYGFVDPEPVEEAMSEARDNGVTAVGLVAAWRGLKEGPMLDEVCD
;
A
#
# COMPACT_ATOMS: atom_id res chain seq x y z
N MET A 1 59.10 -9.07 -5.80
CA MET A 1 58.09 -9.95 -6.44
C MET A 1 57.44 -10.73 -5.32
N SER A 2 56.17 -10.60 -4.97
CA SER A 2 55.02 -9.86 -5.49
C SER A 2 54.18 -9.56 -4.25
N MET A 3 53.86 -8.29 -3.99
CA MET A 3 52.89 -7.93 -2.95
C MET A 3 51.51 -8.14 -3.55
N THR A 4 50.80 -9.20 -3.13
CA THR A 4 49.40 -9.37 -3.47
C THR A 4 48.60 -8.38 -2.62
N LEU A 5 48.20 -7.27 -3.25
CA LEU A 5 47.21 -6.35 -2.70
C LEU A 5 45.90 -7.12 -2.55
N ALA A 6 45.45 -7.27 -1.30
CA ALA A 6 44.08 -7.69 -1.03
C ALA A 6 43.15 -6.61 -1.58
N ASP A 7 42.28 -7.01 -2.50
CA ASP A 7 41.17 -6.18 -2.97
C ASP A 7 40.21 -6.01 -1.79
N SER A 8 40.35 -4.89 -1.07
CA SER A 8 39.57 -4.58 0.13
C SER A 8 38.40 -3.67 -0.25
N THR A 9 37.49 -4.18 -1.07
CA THR A 9 36.12 -3.67 -1.10
C THR A 9 35.38 -4.35 0.05
N THR A 10 35.49 -3.79 1.25
CA THR A 10 34.71 -4.26 2.39
C THR A 10 33.23 -4.00 2.07
N GLU A 11 32.50 -5.04 1.67
CA GLU A 11 31.05 -4.97 1.55
C GLU A 11 30.47 -4.50 2.89
N MET A 12 29.70 -3.42 2.85
CA MET A 12 29.06 -2.88 4.04
C MET A 12 28.07 -3.91 4.60
N PRO A 13 28.10 -4.20 5.90
CA PRO A 13 27.08 -5.04 6.54
C PRO A 13 25.66 -4.51 6.27
N VAL A 14 24.70 -5.39 6.05
CA VAL A 14 23.30 -5.04 5.74
C VAL A 14 22.73 -4.06 6.77
N ARG A 15 22.93 -4.30 8.06
CA ARG A 15 22.53 -3.37 9.13
C ARG A 15 23.05 -1.93 8.95
N GLU A 16 24.29 -1.77 8.47
CA GLU A 16 24.92 -0.45 8.27
C GLU A 16 24.34 0.22 7.03
N ARG A 17 24.07 -0.58 5.99
CA ARG A 17 23.39 -0.13 4.78
C ARG A 17 21.96 0.33 5.06
N VAL A 18 21.18 -0.44 5.83
CA VAL A 18 19.84 -0.08 6.29
C VAL A 18 19.87 1.22 7.09
N ALA A 19 20.85 1.38 7.98
CA ALA A 19 21.00 2.59 8.78
C ALA A 19 21.34 3.82 7.95
N GLU A 20 22.25 3.70 6.99
CA GLU A 20 22.62 4.76 6.05
C GLU A 20 21.39 5.26 5.26
N LEU A 21 20.65 4.33 4.65
CA LEU A 21 19.45 4.64 3.87
C LEU A 21 18.33 5.23 4.74
N GLY A 22 18.13 4.67 5.93
CA GLY A 22 17.13 5.16 6.89
C GLY A 22 17.42 6.58 7.35
N GLN A 23 18.68 6.90 7.65
CA GLN A 23 19.10 8.24 8.01
C GLN A 23 18.91 9.21 6.85
N ARG A 24 19.28 8.83 5.63
CA ARG A 24 19.09 9.66 4.43
C ARG A 24 17.62 10.04 4.22
N VAL A 25 16.69 9.12 4.47
CA VAL A 25 15.24 9.40 4.38
C VAL A 25 14.78 10.35 5.49
N LEU A 26 15.27 10.19 6.72
CA LEU A 26 14.99 11.13 7.82
C LEU A 26 15.50 12.55 7.52
N ASP A 27 16.63 12.66 6.81
CA ASP A 27 17.21 13.93 6.40
C ASP A 27 16.49 14.56 5.18
N GLY A 28 15.38 13.95 4.72
CA GLY A 28 14.55 14.44 3.62
C GLY A 28 14.96 13.94 2.23
N GLY A 29 15.89 12.99 2.15
CA GLY A 29 16.23 12.30 0.92
C GLY A 29 15.27 11.15 0.58
N GLU A 30 15.53 10.51 -0.56
CA GLU A 30 14.76 9.36 -1.03
C GLU A 30 15.66 8.14 -1.24
N ILE A 31 15.06 6.95 -1.39
CA ILE A 31 15.74 5.76 -1.88
C ILE A 31 15.47 5.55 -3.36
N SER A 32 16.49 5.10 -4.09
CA SER A 32 16.33 4.69 -5.48
C SER A 32 15.60 3.35 -5.57
N ARG A 33 15.10 3.04 -6.77
CA ARG A 33 14.48 1.74 -7.06
C ARG A 33 15.41 0.56 -6.77
N ASP A 34 16.68 0.69 -7.11
CA ASP A 34 17.64 -0.41 -6.96
C ASP A 34 17.95 -0.67 -5.47
N GLU A 35 18.06 0.39 -4.67
CA GLU A 35 18.17 0.29 -3.20
C GLU A 35 16.90 -0.31 -2.58
N ALA A 36 15.71 0.04 -3.06
CA ALA A 36 14.47 -0.59 -2.59
C ALA A 36 14.42 -2.09 -2.92
N VAL A 37 14.91 -2.49 -4.09
CA VAL A 37 15.01 -3.91 -4.49
C VAL A 37 16.05 -4.65 -3.65
N GLU A 38 17.16 -4.01 -3.33
CA GLU A 38 18.19 -4.52 -2.42
C GLU A 38 17.59 -4.82 -1.03
N LEU A 39 16.89 -3.83 -0.44
CA LEU A 39 16.22 -3.98 0.86
C LEU A 39 15.15 -5.08 0.85
N ALA A 40 14.41 -5.23 -0.25
CA ALA A 40 13.38 -6.25 -0.39
C ALA A 40 13.92 -7.69 -0.49
N ARG A 41 15.24 -7.85 -0.68
CA ARG A 41 15.93 -9.15 -0.77
C ARG A 41 16.63 -9.57 0.51
N ILE A 42 16.50 -8.79 1.59
CA ILE A 42 17.04 -9.18 2.90
C ILE A 42 16.29 -10.42 3.38
N GLU A 43 17.02 -11.51 3.67
CA GLU A 43 16.46 -12.78 4.13
C GLU A 43 16.76 -13.07 5.60
N ASP A 44 17.84 -12.52 6.16
CA ASP A 44 18.21 -12.73 7.56
C ASP A 44 17.23 -12.01 8.50
N ASN A 45 16.73 -12.72 9.50
CA ASN A 45 15.74 -12.19 10.43
C ASN A 45 16.25 -11.01 11.26
N ALA A 46 17.52 -11.01 11.67
CA ALA A 46 18.07 -9.91 12.47
C ALA A 46 18.15 -8.63 11.63
N ASP A 47 18.59 -8.74 10.37
CA ASP A 47 18.63 -7.62 9.44
C ASP A 47 17.22 -7.11 9.06
N ILE A 48 16.23 -8.01 8.93
CA ILE A 48 14.81 -7.62 8.74
C ILE A 48 14.31 -6.81 9.94
N MET A 49 14.66 -7.21 11.16
CA MET A 49 14.27 -6.46 12.36
C MET A 49 14.92 -5.07 12.41
N ASP A 50 16.15 -4.93 11.93
CA ASP A 50 16.79 -3.62 11.78
C ASP A 50 16.07 -2.76 10.74
N LEU A 51 15.67 -3.34 9.60
CA LEU A 51 14.86 -2.66 8.57
C LEU A 51 13.53 -2.15 9.14
N LEU A 52 12.81 -3.00 9.88
CA LEU A 52 11.54 -2.63 10.53
C LEU A 52 11.74 -1.53 11.59
N ALA A 53 12.83 -1.59 12.36
CA ALA A 53 13.14 -0.57 13.35
C ALA A 53 13.38 0.80 12.70
N TRP A 54 14.11 0.85 11.58
CA TRP A 54 14.32 2.08 10.82
C TRP A 54 13.05 2.59 10.14
N ALA A 55 12.25 1.69 9.56
CA ALA A 55 10.94 2.04 9.02
C ALA A 55 10.03 2.66 10.11
N ASN A 56 10.05 2.12 11.33
CA ASN A 56 9.30 2.72 12.44
C ASN A 56 9.83 4.11 12.79
N ARG A 57 11.16 4.32 12.90
CA ARG A 57 11.75 5.64 13.17
C ARG A 57 11.29 6.70 12.17
N ILE A 58 11.31 6.35 10.88
CA ILE A 58 10.82 7.21 9.78
C ILE A 58 9.33 7.53 9.98
N ARG A 59 8.51 6.50 10.21
CA ARG A 59 7.07 6.67 10.48
C ARG A 59 6.82 7.58 11.68
N GLU A 60 7.53 7.40 12.80
CA GLU A 60 7.35 8.24 14.00
C GLU A 60 7.73 9.70 13.70
N HIS A 61 8.84 9.93 13.00
CA HIS A 61 9.32 11.26 12.64
C HIS A 61 8.29 12.02 11.79
N PHE A 62 7.78 11.39 10.72
CA PHE A 62 6.90 12.07 9.76
C PHE A 62 5.42 12.03 10.14
N LYS A 63 4.97 11.02 10.89
CA LYS A 63 3.54 10.79 11.19
C LYS A 63 3.20 10.80 12.67
N GLY A 64 4.20 10.74 13.56
CA GLY A 64 3.99 10.65 15.01
C GLY A 64 3.20 9.40 15.40
N ASN A 65 2.67 9.35 16.62
CA ASN A 65 1.85 8.23 17.10
C ASN A 65 0.37 8.45 16.83
N LYS A 66 0.03 8.68 15.55
CA LYS A 66 -1.35 8.89 15.08
C LYS A 66 -1.73 7.78 14.10
N ILE A 67 -2.99 7.39 14.16
CA ILE A 67 -3.60 6.44 13.23
C ILE A 67 -4.65 7.21 12.42
N HIS A 68 -4.64 7.03 11.09
CA HIS A 68 -5.67 7.53 10.21
C HIS A 68 -6.63 6.40 9.90
N LEU A 69 -7.90 6.57 10.25
CA LEU A 69 -8.93 5.56 10.05
C LEU A 69 -9.69 5.84 8.75
N CYS A 70 -9.92 4.79 7.97
CA CYS A 70 -10.74 4.80 6.76
C CYS A 70 -11.82 3.71 6.88
N SER A 71 -13.01 4.00 6.36
CA SER A 71 -14.07 3.01 6.13
C SER A 71 -14.15 2.69 4.64
N ILE A 72 -14.64 1.51 4.30
CA ILE A 72 -14.82 1.08 2.91
C ILE A 72 -16.23 0.55 2.69
N VAL A 73 -16.83 0.91 1.55
CA VAL A 73 -18.10 0.37 1.09
C VAL A 73 -17.85 -0.35 -0.23
N ASN A 74 -18.28 -1.61 -0.32
CA ASN A 74 -18.28 -2.33 -1.58
C ASN A 74 -19.47 -1.84 -2.42
N ALA A 75 -19.26 -0.76 -3.17
CA ALA A 75 -20.29 -0.06 -3.91
C ALA A 75 -20.75 -0.81 -5.17
N LYS A 76 -19.95 -1.76 -5.69
CA LYS A 76 -20.34 -2.64 -6.78
C LYS A 76 -19.54 -3.93 -6.71
N ALA A 77 -20.22 -5.08 -6.74
CA ALA A 77 -19.56 -6.38 -6.65
C ALA A 77 -19.68 -7.23 -7.92
N GLY A 78 -18.58 -7.91 -8.26
CA GLY A 78 -18.53 -8.91 -9.33
C GLY A 78 -18.75 -8.35 -10.75
N ALA A 79 -18.75 -9.27 -11.73
CA ALA A 79 -18.91 -8.97 -13.15
C ALA A 79 -17.91 -7.92 -13.70
N CYS A 80 -16.71 -7.84 -13.14
CA CYS A 80 -15.65 -6.99 -13.66
C CYS A 80 -15.13 -7.55 -14.99
N SER A 81 -15.00 -6.71 -16.02
CA SER A 81 -14.53 -7.13 -17.35
C SER A 81 -13.06 -7.53 -17.40
N GLU A 82 -12.27 -7.20 -16.38
CA GLU A 82 -10.83 -7.46 -16.37
C GLU A 82 -10.53 -8.93 -16.11
N ASN A 83 -9.48 -9.46 -16.75
CA ASN A 83 -9.00 -10.83 -16.60
C ASN A 83 -7.85 -10.94 -15.59
N CYS A 84 -8.04 -10.40 -14.38
CA CYS A 84 -7.03 -10.48 -13.32
C CYS A 84 -7.12 -11.85 -12.64
N SER A 85 -6.10 -12.70 -12.82
CA SER A 85 -6.08 -14.09 -12.31
C SER A 85 -6.22 -14.23 -10.79
N PHE A 86 -5.87 -13.18 -10.05
CA PHE A 86 -5.98 -13.12 -8.59
C PHE A 86 -7.30 -12.53 -8.10
N CYS A 87 -8.15 -11.99 -8.99
CA CYS A 87 -9.32 -11.21 -8.60
C CYS A 87 -10.60 -12.05 -8.65
N ALA A 88 -11.20 -12.28 -7.48
CA ALA A 88 -12.47 -13.01 -7.38
C ALA A 88 -13.64 -12.29 -8.07
N GLN A 89 -13.54 -10.98 -8.33
CA GLN A 89 -14.63 -10.20 -8.92
C GLN A 89 -14.63 -10.20 -10.46
N SER A 90 -13.61 -10.80 -11.09
CA SER A 90 -13.51 -10.93 -12.55
C SER A 90 -14.63 -11.80 -13.12
N ALA A 91 -15.22 -11.35 -14.22
CA ALA A 91 -16.24 -12.10 -14.96
C ALA A 91 -15.67 -13.31 -15.73
N VAL A 92 -14.36 -13.36 -15.93
CA VAL A 92 -13.68 -14.46 -16.66
C VAL A 92 -13.64 -15.74 -15.82
N TYR A 93 -13.65 -15.60 -14.49
CA TYR A 93 -13.54 -16.73 -13.57
C TYR A 93 -14.87 -17.01 -12.86
N GLN A 94 -15.14 -18.29 -12.62
CA GLN A 94 -16.30 -18.73 -11.83
C GLN A 94 -15.91 -18.76 -10.35
N THR A 95 -16.33 -17.74 -9.61
CA THR A 95 -16.08 -17.57 -8.18
C THR A 95 -17.38 -17.37 -7.42
N GLU A 96 -17.32 -17.44 -6.09
CA GLU A 96 -18.45 -17.20 -5.19
C GLU A 96 -18.57 -15.71 -4.78
N SER A 97 -17.92 -14.79 -5.51
CA SER A 97 -18.04 -13.37 -5.23
C SER A 97 -19.49 -12.90 -5.38
N PRO A 98 -20.01 -12.06 -4.46
CA PRO A 98 -21.29 -11.39 -4.63
C PRO A 98 -21.35 -10.67 -5.98
N ARG A 99 -22.56 -10.60 -6.55
CA ARG A 99 -22.85 -9.94 -7.83
C ARG A 99 -24.03 -9.00 -7.67
N TYR A 100 -23.77 -7.71 -7.76
CA TYR A 100 -24.78 -6.66 -7.76
C TYR A 100 -24.27 -5.42 -8.50
N GLY A 101 -25.21 -4.55 -8.88
CA GLY A 101 -24.93 -3.29 -9.56
C GLY A 101 -24.23 -2.28 -8.66
N PHE A 102 -24.23 -1.01 -9.07
CA PHE A 102 -23.88 0.05 -8.14
C PHE A 102 -24.95 0.11 -7.03
N VAL A 103 -24.54 0.26 -5.78
CA VAL A 103 -25.47 0.35 -4.64
C VAL A 103 -26.22 1.67 -4.67
N ASP A 104 -27.43 1.68 -4.12
CA ASP A 104 -28.16 2.93 -3.88
C ASP A 104 -27.38 3.83 -2.89
N PRO A 105 -27.65 5.15 -2.85
CA PRO A 105 -26.94 6.07 -1.96
C PRO A 105 -27.12 5.78 -0.46
N GLU A 106 -28.27 5.23 -0.06
CA GLU A 106 -28.63 4.99 1.34
C GLU A 106 -27.57 4.13 2.10
N PRO A 107 -27.14 2.96 1.61
CA PRO A 107 -26.01 2.21 2.20
C PRO A 107 -24.71 3.01 2.36
N VAL A 108 -24.43 3.94 1.44
CA VAL A 108 -23.23 4.78 1.51
C VAL A 108 -23.41 5.85 2.58
N GLU A 109 -24.58 6.48 2.66
CA GLU A 109 -24.93 7.46 3.70
C GLU A 109 -24.88 6.85 5.10
N GLU A 110 -25.43 5.64 5.28
CA GLU A 110 -25.36 4.89 6.53
C GLU A 110 -23.89 4.64 6.93
N ALA A 111 -23.07 4.13 6.00
CA ALA A 111 -21.66 3.88 6.24
C ALA A 111 -20.88 5.17 6.54
N MET A 112 -21.25 6.30 5.93
CA MET A 112 -20.68 7.62 6.23
C MET A 112 -21.07 8.11 7.63
N SER A 113 -22.32 7.91 8.05
CA SER A 113 -22.76 8.25 9.40
C SER A 113 -22.02 7.42 10.44
N GLU A 114 -21.97 6.09 10.26
CA GLU A 114 -21.24 5.19 11.14
C GLU A 114 -19.74 5.55 11.19
N ALA A 115 -19.13 5.84 10.04
CA ALA A 115 -17.74 6.29 9.96
C ALA A 115 -17.52 7.55 10.81
N ARG A 116 -18.37 8.57 10.67
CA ARG A 116 -18.27 9.82 11.44
C ARG A 116 -18.39 9.56 12.94
N ASP A 117 -19.35 8.75 13.36
CA ASP A 117 -19.59 8.42 14.76
C ASP A 117 -18.40 7.67 15.40
N ASN A 118 -17.66 6.90 14.59
CA ASN A 118 -16.46 6.18 15.00
C ASN A 118 -15.15 6.98 14.79
N GLY A 119 -15.23 8.27 14.45
CA GLY A 119 -14.05 9.13 14.25
C GLY A 119 -13.22 8.78 13.01
N VAL A 120 -13.82 8.10 12.03
CA VAL A 120 -13.22 7.79 10.74
C VAL A 120 -13.23 9.05 9.86
N THR A 121 -12.12 9.29 9.18
CA THR A 121 -11.89 10.54 8.43
C THR A 121 -12.12 10.42 6.93
N ALA A 122 -12.28 9.21 6.41
CA ALA A 122 -12.52 8.96 4.99
C ALA A 122 -13.38 7.71 4.78
N VAL A 123 -14.26 7.74 3.78
CA VAL A 123 -15.01 6.59 3.28
C VAL A 123 -14.60 6.34 1.84
N GLY A 124 -14.16 5.13 1.53
CA GLY A 124 -13.78 4.71 0.18
C GLY A 124 -14.85 3.84 -0.46
N LEU A 125 -15.24 4.17 -1.69
CA LEU A 125 -16.12 3.34 -2.51
C LEU A 125 -15.27 2.38 -3.35
N VAL A 126 -15.49 1.08 -3.17
CA VAL A 126 -14.80 0.01 -3.90
C VAL A 126 -15.77 -0.59 -4.91
N ALA A 127 -15.38 -0.62 -6.17
CA ALA A 127 -16.26 -1.07 -7.26
C ALA A 127 -15.57 -2.02 -8.22
N ALA A 128 -16.29 -3.07 -8.61
CA ALA A 128 -15.84 -4.12 -9.53
C ALA A 128 -15.84 -3.66 -10.99
N TRP A 129 -14.88 -2.81 -11.34
CA TRP A 129 -14.61 -2.35 -12.71
C TRP A 129 -13.12 -2.05 -12.90
N ARG A 130 -12.68 -1.81 -14.14
CA ARG A 130 -11.31 -1.36 -14.44
C ARG A 130 -11.04 0.07 -13.96
N GLY A 131 -12.07 0.91 -14.00
CA GLY A 131 -11.97 2.32 -13.65
C GLY A 131 -13.25 3.06 -14.01
N LEU A 132 -13.40 4.26 -13.45
CA LEU A 132 -14.52 5.15 -13.67
C LEU A 132 -14.18 6.12 -14.81
N LYS A 133 -15.14 6.40 -15.68
CA LYS A 133 -15.02 7.38 -16.78
C LYS A 133 -15.96 8.55 -16.51
N GLU A 134 -15.65 9.71 -17.08
CA GLU A 134 -16.59 10.83 -17.09
C GLU A 134 -17.93 10.42 -17.69
N GLY A 135 -19.01 10.93 -17.11
CA GLY A 135 -20.38 10.64 -17.51
C GLY A 135 -21.28 10.27 -16.32
N PRO A 136 -22.50 9.78 -16.60
CA PRO A 136 -23.57 9.68 -15.60
C PRO A 136 -23.22 8.89 -14.34
N MET A 137 -22.39 7.84 -14.46
CA MET A 137 -21.96 7.04 -13.31
C MET A 137 -20.97 7.80 -12.41
N LEU A 138 -20.13 8.66 -12.97
CA LEU A 138 -19.28 9.53 -12.15
C LEU A 138 -20.11 10.63 -11.49
N ASP A 139 -21.08 11.19 -12.23
CA ASP A 139 -22.00 12.19 -11.70
C ASP A 139 -22.79 11.61 -10.50
N GLU A 140 -23.33 10.39 -10.65
CA GLU A 140 -24.03 9.65 -9.58
C GLU A 140 -23.14 9.34 -8.36
N VAL A 141 -21.83 9.15 -8.55
CA VAL A 141 -20.88 8.95 -7.45
C VAL A 141 -20.53 10.26 -6.73
N CYS A 142 -20.61 11.39 -7.45
CA CYS A 142 -20.22 12.71 -6.95
C CYS A 142 -21.37 13.50 -6.32
N ASP A 143 -22.61 13.19 -6.68
CA ASP A 143 -23.83 13.74 -6.09
C ASP A 143 -24.09 13.17 -4.68
#